data_AF-A0A401MU02-F1
#
_entry.id   AF-A0A401MU02-F1
#
_cell.length_a   1.000
_cell.length_b   1.000
_cell.length_c   1.000
_cell.angle_alpha   90.00
_cell.angle_beta   90.00
_cell.angle_gamma   90.00
#
_symmetry.space_group_name_H-M   'P 1'
#
loop_
_entity.id
_entity.type
_entity.pdbx_description
1 polymer ?
#
loop_
_entity_poly.entity_id
_entity_poly.type
_entity_poly.pdbx_seq_one_letter_code
_entity_poly.pdbx_strand_id
1 'polypeptide(L)'
;MANVWILRQSDKAHKGEKTARLIRADAITDVSTTIGTRVVVADKASQETVVVADWQDGKQHGQPPLPPNFHIELMARLGALRKQAANNEDDLVLIAEIRDRQWVWASYKFDEL
;
A
#
# COMPACT_ATOMS: atom_id res chain seq x y z
N MET A 1 -3.66 -0.88 21.18
CA MET A 1 -3.32 -1.68 19.99
C MET A 1 -2.94 -0.72 18.90
N ALA A 2 -1.78 -0.92 18.31
CA ALA A 2 -1.33 -0.17 17.15
C ALA A 2 -2.28 -0.37 15.95
N ASN A 3 -2.35 0.65 15.10
CA ASN A 3 -3.02 0.58 13.82
C ASN A 3 -2.04 0.14 12.73
N VAL A 4 -2.58 -0.48 11.68
CA VAL A 4 -1.84 -0.76 10.45
C VAL A 4 -2.38 0.16 9.38
N TRP A 5 -1.50 0.88 8.71
CA TRP A 5 -1.82 1.83 7.66
C TRP A 5 -1.20 1.40 6.34
N ILE A 6 -1.85 1.73 5.23
CA ILE A 6 -1.24 1.67 3.90
C ILE A 6 -1.05 3.10 3.44
N LEU A 7 0.21 3.50 3.23
CA LEU A 7 0.53 4.80 2.65
C LEU A 7 0.61 4.64 1.13
N ARG A 8 -0.16 5.48 0.45
CA ARG A 8 -0.05 5.63 -0.99
C ARG A 8 0.38 7.05 -1.33
N GLN A 9 1.45 7.13 -2.11
CA GLN A 9 1.85 8.34 -2.81
C GLN A 9 1.17 8.37 -4.18
N SER A 10 0.52 9.48 -4.50
CA SER A 10 -0.16 9.72 -5.77
C SER A 10 0.66 10.69 -6.60
N ASP A 11 1.24 10.17 -7.68
CA ASP A 11 1.74 11.01 -8.76
C ASP A 11 0.63 11.54 -9.66
N LYS A 12 -0.62 11.06 -9.50
CA LYS A 12 -1.78 11.70 -10.13
C LYS A 12 -2.04 13.04 -9.46
N ALA A 13 -1.42 14.04 -10.05
CA ALA A 13 -1.64 15.45 -9.88
C ALA A 13 -3.13 15.79 -9.86
N HIS A 14 -3.69 16.02 -8.68
CA HIS A 14 -4.88 16.85 -8.61
C HIS A 14 -4.40 18.29 -8.72
N LYS A 15 -4.59 18.93 -9.88
CA LYS A 15 -4.11 20.30 -10.18
C LYS A 15 -2.58 20.51 -10.12
N GLY A 16 -1.78 19.49 -10.42
CA GLY A 16 -0.31 19.59 -10.43
C GLY A 16 0.36 19.23 -9.10
N GLU A 17 -0.41 18.92 -8.06
CA GLU A 17 0.13 18.62 -6.73
C GLU A 17 0.27 17.11 -6.49
N LYS A 18 1.42 16.71 -5.96
CA LYS A 18 1.63 15.36 -5.42
C LYS A 18 0.76 15.21 -4.18
N THR A 19 -0.04 14.17 -4.13
CA THR A 19 -0.90 13.91 -2.95
C THR A 19 -0.50 12.58 -2.32
N ALA A 20 -0.53 12.49 -1.00
CA ALA A 20 -0.36 11.23 -0.29
C ALA A 20 -1.61 10.94 0.53
N ARG A 21 -1.98 9.67 0.65
CA ARG A 21 -3.11 9.23 1.48
C ARG A 21 -2.69 8.05 2.35
N LEU A 22 -3.12 8.08 3.61
CA LEU A 22 -3.03 6.96 4.55
C LEU A 22 -4.40 6.28 4.64
N ILE A 23 -4.42 4.97 4.47
CA ILE A 23 -5.62 4.14 4.51
C ILE A 23 -5.48 3.18 5.68
N ARG A 24 -6.47 3.15 6.57
CA ARG A 24 -6.44 2.23 7.72
C ARG A 24 -6.75 0.82 7.25
N ALA A 25 -5.89 -0.15 7.56
CA ALA A 25 -5.98 -1.48 6.99
C ALA A 25 -7.19 -2.29 7.47
N ASP A 26 -7.72 -2.01 8.65
CA ASP A 26 -8.96 -2.61 9.18
C ASP A 26 -10.23 -2.07 8.50
N ALA A 27 -10.14 -0.91 7.84
CA ALA A 27 -11.22 -0.35 7.05
C ALA A 27 -11.33 -0.97 5.65
N ILE A 28 -10.34 -1.76 5.21
CA ILE A 28 -10.35 -2.38 3.88
C ILE A 28 -11.39 -3.50 3.83
N THR A 29 -12.34 -3.41 2.89
CA THR A 29 -13.40 -4.40 2.67
C THR A 29 -13.24 -5.18 1.38
N ASP A 30 -12.58 -4.60 0.39
CA ASP A 30 -12.34 -5.22 -0.91
C ASP A 30 -10.90 -4.96 -1.35
N VAL A 31 -10.31 -5.95 -2.00
CA VAL A 31 -9.03 -5.83 -2.69
C VAL A 31 -9.23 -6.33 -4.11
N SER A 32 -9.05 -5.44 -5.08
CA SER A 32 -9.12 -5.74 -6.51
C SER A 32 -7.78 -5.44 -7.17
N THR A 33 -7.52 -6.12 -8.29
CA THR A 33 -6.25 -5.98 -8.99
C THR A 33 -6.43 -6.04 -10.50
N THR A 34 -5.61 -5.26 -11.20
CA THR A 34 -5.29 -5.53 -12.60
C THR A 34 -3.87 -6.09 -12.60
N ILE A 35 -3.75 -7.38 -12.91
CA ILE A 35 -2.48 -8.13 -12.85
C ILE A 35 -1.40 -7.37 -13.61
N GLY A 36 -0.22 -7.23 -13.00
CA GLY A 36 0.92 -6.51 -13.57
C GLY A 36 0.84 -4.98 -13.49
N THR A 37 -0.31 -4.42 -13.12
CA THR A 37 -0.59 -2.98 -13.32
C THR A 37 -0.94 -2.29 -12.02
N ARG A 38 -1.96 -2.76 -11.29
CA ARG A 38 -2.50 -2.07 -10.12
C ARG A 38 -2.98 -3.00 -9.03
N VAL A 39 -2.83 -2.55 -7.79
CA VAL A 39 -3.56 -3.05 -6.62
C VAL A 39 -4.46 -1.93 -6.11
N VAL A 40 -5.73 -2.25 -5.91
CA VAL A 40 -6.78 -1.32 -5.51
C VAL A 40 -7.46 -1.88 -4.27
N VAL A 41 -7.76 -1.02 -3.31
CA VAL A 41 -8.53 -1.37 -2.11
C VAL A 41 -9.78 -0.51 -2.03
N ALA A 42 -10.86 -1.03 -1.46
CA ALA A 42 -12.02 -0.23 -1.09
C ALA A 42 -12.07 -0.06 0.43
N ASP A 43 -12.31 1.18 0.86
CA ASP A 43 -12.58 1.51 2.26
C ASP A 43 -14.06 1.29 2.58
N LYS A 44 -14.33 0.61 3.71
CA LYS A 44 -15.67 0.37 4.27
C LYS A 44 -16.48 1.64 4.49
N ALA A 45 -15.84 2.70 4.97
CA ALA A 45 -16.49 3.91 5.42
C ALA A 45 -16.92 4.80 4.26
N SER A 46 -16.08 4.93 3.23
CA SER A 46 -16.33 5.81 2.09
C SER A 46 -16.84 5.09 0.84
N GLN A 47 -16.68 3.76 0.77
CA GLN A 47 -16.78 2.97 -0.47
C GLN A 47 -15.93 3.52 -1.62
N GLU A 48 -14.97 4.39 -1.33
CA GLU A 48 -14.05 4.92 -2.30
C GLU A 48 -13.01 3.83 -2.61
N THR A 49 -12.76 3.62 -3.90
CA THR A 49 -11.67 2.75 -4.34
C THR A 49 -10.40 3.57 -4.42
N VAL A 50 -9.33 3.06 -3.80
CA VAL A 50 -8.03 3.70 -3.76
C VAL A 50 -6.99 2.75 -4.34
N VAL A 51 -6.29 3.22 -5.37
CA VAL A 51 -5.11 2.52 -5.91
C VAL A 51 -4.02 2.63 -4.86
N VAL A 52 -3.53 1.49 -4.35
CA VAL A 52 -2.47 1.41 -3.33
C VAL A 52 -1.12 1.04 -3.90
N ALA A 53 -1.09 0.51 -5.12
CA ALA A 53 0.13 0.33 -5.91
C ALA A 53 -0.22 0.51 -7.39
N ASP A 54 0.58 1.29 -8.12
CA ASP A 54 0.50 1.44 -9.57
C ASP A 54 1.89 1.21 -10.18
N TRP A 55 1.99 0.35 -11.18
CA TRP A 55 3.26 0.12 -11.90
C TRP A 55 3.84 1.41 -12.49
N GLN A 56 2.99 2.42 -12.76
CA GLN A 56 3.42 3.72 -13.26
C GLN A 56 4.36 4.45 -12.29
N ASP A 57 4.24 4.18 -10.99
CA ASP A 57 5.09 4.78 -9.96
C ASP A 57 6.54 4.26 -10.08
N GLY A 58 6.75 3.06 -10.63
CA GLY A 58 8.07 2.53 -10.98
C GLY A 58 8.57 2.92 -12.38
N LYS A 59 7.65 3.28 -13.29
CA LYS A 59 7.95 3.46 -14.72
C LYS A 59 8.96 4.58 -14.97
N GLN A 60 8.96 5.65 -14.17
CA GLN A 60 9.92 6.76 -14.28
C GLN A 60 11.38 6.31 -14.09
N HIS A 61 11.60 5.13 -13.52
CA HIS A 61 12.92 4.58 -13.22
C HIS A 61 13.29 3.33 -14.06
N GLY A 62 12.53 3.03 -15.13
CA GLY A 62 12.79 1.85 -15.98
C GLY A 62 12.52 0.51 -15.27
N GLN A 63 11.64 0.51 -14.28
CA GLN A 63 11.42 -0.61 -13.36
C GLN A 63 10.36 -1.59 -13.88
N PRO A 64 10.34 -2.84 -13.37
CA PRO A 64 9.42 -3.85 -13.84
C PRO A 64 7.95 -3.54 -13.50
N PRO A 65 6.99 -4.15 -14.23
CA PRO A 65 5.59 -4.17 -13.81
C PRO A 65 5.43 -4.79 -12.42
N LEU A 66 4.25 -4.61 -11.81
CA LEU A 66 3.94 -5.26 -10.53
C LEU A 66 4.00 -6.80 -10.68
N PRO A 67 4.52 -7.54 -9.68
CA PRO A 67 4.45 -9.00 -9.68
C PRO A 67 3.00 -9.50 -9.80
N PRO A 68 2.74 -10.63 -10.50
CA PRO A 68 1.36 -11.13 -10.69
C PRO A 68 0.60 -11.38 -9.39
N ASN A 69 1.31 -11.75 -8.33
CA ASN A 69 0.81 -12.09 -7.00
C ASN A 69 0.93 -10.92 -5.99
N PHE A 70 1.25 -9.70 -6.41
CA PHE A 70 1.53 -8.59 -5.50
C PHE A 70 0.35 -8.22 -4.57
N HIS A 71 -0.89 -8.45 -5.02
CA HIS A 71 -2.09 -8.30 -4.18
C HIS A 71 -2.22 -9.41 -3.12
N ILE A 72 -1.75 -10.63 -3.40
CA ILE A 72 -1.69 -11.72 -2.42
C ILE A 72 -0.63 -11.40 -1.36
N GLU A 73 0.51 -10.88 -1.78
CA GLU A 73 1.58 -10.43 -0.87
C GLU A 73 1.09 -9.32 0.06
N LEU A 74 0.31 -8.36 -0.47
CA LEU A 74 -0.36 -7.35 0.36
C LEU A 74 -1.21 -8.00 1.45
N MET A 75 -2.11 -8.91 1.08
CA MET A 75 -3.00 -9.58 2.05
C MET A 75 -2.22 -10.36 3.11
N ALA A 76 -1.18 -11.10 2.69
CA ALA A 76 -0.31 -11.83 3.61
C ALA A 76 0.41 -10.87 4.58
N ARG A 77 0.91 -9.75 4.07
CA ARG A 77 1.63 -8.75 4.87
C ARG A 77 0.71 -8.03 5.86
N LEU A 78 -0.51 -7.66 5.44
CA LEU A 78 -1.52 -7.13 6.34
C LEU A 78 -1.87 -8.11 7.46
N GLY A 79 -2.00 -9.40 7.14
CA GLY A 79 -2.21 -10.45 8.14
C GLY A 79 -1.07 -10.53 9.18
N ALA A 80 0.18 -10.45 8.72
CA ALA A 80 1.34 -10.44 9.60
C ALA A 80 1.41 -9.17 10.48
N LEU A 81 1.23 -8.00 9.87
CA LEU A 81 1.26 -6.71 10.59
C LEU A 81 0.13 -6.58 11.60
N ARG A 82 -1.07 -7.10 11.31
CA ARG A 82 -2.18 -7.12 12.29
C ARG A 82 -1.83 -7.95 13.53
N LYS A 83 -1.13 -9.08 13.37
CA LYS A 83 -0.65 -9.88 14.51
C LYS A 83 0.43 -9.14 15.31
N GLN A 84 1.31 -8.41 14.63
CA GLN A 84 2.34 -7.59 15.27
C GLN A 84 1.71 -6.42 16.04
N ALA A 85 0.78 -5.70 15.41
CA ALA A 85 0.10 -4.53 15.98
C ALA A 85 -0.78 -4.87 17.20
N ALA A 86 -1.24 -6.12 17.32
CA ALA A 86 -1.93 -6.62 18.51
C ALA A 86 -1.04 -6.60 19.77
N ASN A 87 0.28 -6.73 19.59
CA ASN A 87 1.26 -6.82 20.67
C ASN A 87 2.17 -5.58 20.76
N ASN A 88 1.90 -4.54 19.96
CA ASN A 88 2.74 -3.34 19.88
C ASN A 88 1.92 -2.08 20.13
N GLU A 89 2.59 -1.03 20.60
CA GLU A 89 2.01 0.30 20.80
C GLU A 89 2.21 1.20 19.56
N ASP A 90 3.29 0.98 18.80
CA ASP A 90 3.62 1.80 17.64
C ASP A 90 2.81 1.40 16.39
N ASP A 91 2.15 2.39 15.78
CA ASP A 91 1.49 2.26 14.49
C ASP A 91 2.48 1.82 13.39
N LEU A 92 2.01 0.93 12.53
CA LEU A 92 2.77 0.34 11.43
C LEU A 92 2.26 0.86 10.09
N VAL A 93 3.16 1.21 9.19
CA VAL A 93 2.85 1.69 7.83
C VAL A 93 3.38 0.72 6.81
N LEU A 94 2.55 0.40 5.82
CA LEU A 94 2.89 -0.39 4.66
C LEU A 94 2.97 0.50 3.41
N ILE A 95 4.05 0.37 2.65
CA ILE A 95 4.33 1.13 1.43
C ILE A 95 4.63 0.14 0.31
N ALA A 96 4.02 0.33 -0.87
CA ALA A 96 4.48 -0.30 -2.10
C ALA A 96 5.67 0.50 -2.63
N GLU A 97 6.84 -0.12 -2.71
CA GLU A 97 8.03 0.52 -3.22
C GLU A 97 8.95 -0.46 -3.94
N ILE A 98 10.01 0.06 -4.52
CA ILE A 98 11.00 -0.73 -5.25
C ILE A 98 12.27 -0.78 -4.42
N ARG A 99 12.66 -1.98 -4.00
CA ARG A 99 13.95 -2.28 -3.37
C ARG A 99 14.68 -3.30 -4.22
N ASP A 100 15.97 -3.07 -4.47
CA ASP A 100 16.81 -3.99 -5.24
C ASP A 100 16.19 -4.42 -6.59
N ARG A 101 15.55 -3.46 -7.29
CA ARG A 101 14.83 -3.65 -8.57
C ARG A 101 13.61 -4.58 -8.51
N GLN A 102 13.07 -4.81 -7.32
CA GLN A 102 11.87 -5.60 -7.11
C GLN A 102 10.83 -4.79 -6.35
N TRP A 103 9.57 -4.96 -6.75
CA TRP A 103 8.45 -4.43 -5.99
C TRP A 103 8.31 -5.20 -4.68
N VAL A 104 8.19 -4.46 -3.59
CA VAL A 104 7.99 -5.01 -2.25
C VAL A 104 6.94 -4.21 -1.51
N TRP A 105 6.24 -4.89 -0.59
CA TRP A 105 5.45 -4.24 0.45
C TRP A 105 6.33 -4.02 1.68
N ALA A 106 6.97 -2.86 1.74
CA ALA A 106 7.82 -2.47 2.85
C ALA A 106 6.98 -2.05 4.05
N SER A 107 7.44 -2.39 5.25
CA SER A 107 6.79 -2.04 6.51
C SER A 107 7.72 -1.16 7.34
N TYR A 108 7.17 -0.10 7.91
CA TYR A 108 7.85 0.87 8.75
C TYR A 108 7.02 1.14 10.01
N LYS A 109 7.67 1.63 11.06
CA LYS A 109 6.97 2.35 12.13
C LYS A 109 6.78 3.82 11.75
N PHE A 110 5.87 4.51 12.43
CA PHE A 110 5.65 5.96 12.20
C PHE A 110 6.87 6.82 12.51
N ASP A 111 7.68 6.44 13.51
CA ASP A 111 8.90 7.16 13.91
C ASP A 111 10.09 6.92 12.96
N GLU A 112 9.95 5.98 12.01
CA GLU A 112 10.96 5.63 11.01
C GLU A 112 10.69 6.28 9.63
N LEU A 113 9.55 6.97 9.47
CA LEU A 113 9.11 7.64 8.23
C LEU A 113 9.49 9.13 8.20
#